data_AF-A0A9X2MPU2-F1
#
_entry.id   AF-A0A9X2MPU2-F1
#
_cell.length_a   1.000
_cell.length_b   1.000
_cell.length_c   1.000
_cell.angle_alpha   90.00
_cell.angle_beta   90.00
_cell.angle_gamma   90.00
#
_symmetry.space_group_name_H-M   'P 1'
#
loop_
_entity.id
_entity.type
_entity.pdbx_description
1 polymer ?
#
loop_
_entity_poly.entity_id
_entity_poly.type
_entity_poly.pdbx_seq_one_letter_code
_entity_poly.pdbx_strand_id
1 'polypeptide(L)'
;MSANLQVSHNRRRGNNVAGAMNGRRKHHHHHHHRRDDFAVEGIQDAGRVLGARFNDLRKRCKARRLVAAIRHCDARTIHDLFGHHCRVVCFFKRPGYDCVKLSCSFDRGAAVVTFDICVRSLNRGCGCGCGF
;
A
#
# COMPACT_ATOMS: atom_id res chain seq x y z
N MET A 1 -16.68 9.84 65.94
CA MET A 1 -16.17 10.72 67.02
C MET A 1 -15.05 10.00 67.73
N SER A 2 -13.95 10.72 67.96
CA SER A 2 -12.85 10.44 68.89
C SER A 2 -11.92 9.26 68.59
N ALA A 3 -10.61 9.32 68.85
CA ALA A 3 -9.57 10.34 68.93
C ALA A 3 -8.37 9.62 69.58
N ASN A 4 -7.14 9.98 69.17
CA ASN A 4 -5.95 10.11 70.04
C ASN A 4 -5.35 8.82 70.66
N LEU A 5 -4.05 8.64 70.87
CA LEU A 5 -2.79 9.37 70.62
C LEU A 5 -1.65 8.44 71.13
N GLN A 6 -0.40 8.90 70.98
CA GLN A 6 0.88 8.50 71.63
C GLN A 6 1.81 7.68 70.71
N VAL A 7 2.85 8.25 70.07
CA VAL A 7 4.09 8.91 70.61
C VAL A 7 4.88 7.87 71.43
N SER A 8 6.16 7.53 71.21
CA SER A 8 7.33 8.35 70.87
C SER A 8 8.54 7.47 70.48
N HIS A 9 9.44 8.07 69.69
CA HIS A 9 10.90 7.91 69.64
C HIS A 9 11.57 6.57 69.98
N ASN A 10 12.35 6.06 69.01
CA ASN A 10 13.69 5.62 69.35
C ASN A 10 14.70 6.01 68.28
N ARG A 11 15.60 6.93 68.64
CA ARG A 11 16.79 7.31 67.87
C ARG A 11 17.79 6.15 67.96
N ARG A 12 18.19 5.58 66.82
CA ARG A 12 19.51 4.94 66.71
C ARG A 12 20.26 5.45 65.49
N ARG A 13 21.20 6.32 65.83
CA ARG A 13 22.39 6.73 65.08
C ARG A 13 23.17 5.48 64.69
N GLY A 14 23.55 5.34 63.43
CA GLY A 14 24.32 4.21 62.94
C GLY A 14 24.98 4.51 61.59
N ASN A 15 26.12 5.19 61.66
CA ASN A 15 27.29 5.13 60.79
C ASN A 15 27.13 5.23 59.26
N ASN A 16 27.72 6.31 58.74
CA ASN A 16 28.20 6.44 57.37
C ASN A 16 29.14 5.29 56.99
N VAL A 17 28.89 4.68 55.83
CA VAL A 17 29.95 4.05 55.03
C VAL A 17 29.74 4.49 53.58
N ALA A 18 30.72 5.24 53.07
CA ALA A 18 30.83 5.56 51.66
C ALA A 18 31.00 4.25 50.88
N GLY A 19 30.04 3.95 50.02
CA GLY A 19 30.00 2.74 49.22
C GLY A 19 29.54 3.03 47.81
N ALA A 20 30.52 3.21 46.93
CA ALA A 20 30.48 2.93 45.50
C ALA A 20 29.27 3.41 44.69
N MET A 21 29.51 4.44 43.87
CA MET A 21 28.84 4.61 42.59
C MET A 21 28.85 3.28 41.82
N ASN A 22 27.71 2.60 41.71
CA ASN A 22 27.53 1.57 40.70
C ASN A 22 26.31 1.90 39.87
N GLY A 23 26.58 2.06 38.59
CA GLY A 23 25.81 2.85 37.66
C GLY A 23 24.37 2.37 37.50
N ARG A 24 23.45 3.33 37.57
CA ARG A 24 22.15 3.26 36.91
C ARG A 24 22.38 3.20 35.39
N ARG A 25 22.77 2.05 34.85
CA ARG A 25 22.69 1.79 33.40
C ARG A 25 21.29 1.29 33.06
N LYS A 26 20.29 2.15 33.27
CA LYS A 26 19.00 2.04 32.57
C LYS A 26 19.20 2.68 31.21
N HIS A 27 19.80 1.95 30.27
CA HIS A 27 19.95 2.47 28.92
C HIS A 27 19.50 1.43 27.90
N HIS A 28 18.27 1.71 27.44
CA HIS A 28 17.74 1.42 26.13
C HIS A 28 17.67 -0.05 25.75
N HIS A 29 16.50 -0.63 26.03
CA HIS A 29 15.92 -1.60 25.12
C HIS A 29 15.92 -0.96 23.73
N HIS A 30 16.94 -1.28 22.93
CA HIS A 30 16.85 -1.17 21.49
C HIS A 30 15.75 -2.15 21.07
N HIS A 31 14.51 -1.67 21.12
CA HIS A 31 13.49 -2.16 20.24
C HIS A 31 14.05 -1.93 18.84
N HIS A 32 14.68 -2.97 18.29
CA HIS A 32 14.86 -3.08 16.86
C HIS A 32 13.46 -3.04 16.29
N HIS A 33 13.02 -1.83 15.96
CA HIS A 33 11.90 -1.58 15.08
C HIS A 33 12.04 -2.61 13.97
N ARG A 34 11.11 -3.56 13.91
CA ARG A 34 10.86 -4.30 12.68
C ARG A 34 10.79 -3.20 11.63
N ARG A 35 11.79 -3.15 10.76
CA ARG A 35 11.69 -2.38 9.54
C ARG A 35 10.59 -3.11 8.79
N ASP A 36 9.36 -2.69 9.00
CA ASP A 36 8.27 -3.05 8.11
C ASP A 36 8.76 -2.61 6.73
N ASP A 37 8.97 -3.61 5.88
CA ASP A 37 9.50 -3.39 4.56
C ASP A 37 8.41 -2.66 3.77
N PHE A 38 8.64 -1.38 3.50
CA PHE A 38 7.71 -0.57 2.71
C PHE A 38 7.34 -1.23 1.38
N ALA A 39 8.21 -2.08 0.82
CA ALA A 39 7.86 -2.87 -0.36
C ALA A 39 6.77 -3.93 -0.06
N VAL A 40 6.81 -4.57 1.10
CA VAL A 40 5.79 -5.56 1.51
C VAL A 40 4.44 -4.86 1.70
N GLU A 41 4.41 -3.72 2.40
CA GLU A 41 3.19 -2.92 2.57
C GLU A 41 2.67 -2.44 1.20
N GLY A 42 3.56 -1.91 0.36
CA GLY A 42 3.23 -1.47 -0.99
C GLY A 42 2.62 -2.57 -1.88
N ILE A 43 3.13 -3.81 -1.79
CA ILE A 43 2.56 -4.95 -2.53
C ILE A 43 1.20 -5.37 -1.96
N GLN A 44 1.04 -5.39 -0.64
CA GLN A 44 -0.24 -5.72 -0.01
C GLN A 44 -1.32 -4.70 -0.38
N ASP A 45 -0.96 -3.41 -0.37
CA ASP A 45 -1.87 -2.35 -0.79
C ASP A 45 -2.14 -2.36 -2.28
N ALA A 46 -1.15 -2.68 -3.12
CA ALA A 46 -1.37 -2.93 -4.54
C ALA A 46 -2.42 -4.03 -4.77
N GLY A 47 -2.29 -5.15 -4.06
CA GLY A 47 -3.25 -6.26 -4.13
C GLY A 47 -4.66 -5.84 -3.70
N ARG A 48 -4.77 -5.09 -2.59
CA ARG A 48 -6.04 -4.57 -2.06
C ARG A 48 -6.73 -3.63 -3.05
N VAL A 49 -6.00 -2.64 -3.56
CA VAL A 49 -6.54 -1.60 -4.46
C VAL A 49 -6.90 -2.20 -5.81
N LEU A 50 -6.02 -2.98 -6.43
CA LEU A 50 -6.31 -3.66 -7.69
C LEU A 50 -7.49 -4.63 -7.54
N GLY A 51 -7.54 -5.40 -6.44
CA GLY A 51 -8.65 -6.29 -6.13
C GLY A 51 -9.99 -5.57 -6.08
N ALA A 52 -10.05 -4.40 -5.42
CA ALA A 52 -11.26 -3.57 -5.39
C ALA A 52 -11.67 -3.09 -6.80
N ARG A 53 -10.71 -2.66 -7.63
CA ARG A 53 -10.98 -2.23 -9.02
C ARG A 53 -11.50 -3.38 -9.87
N PHE A 54 -10.90 -4.57 -9.78
CA PHE A 54 -11.38 -5.74 -10.50
C PHE A 54 -12.75 -6.21 -9.99
N ASN A 55 -13.04 -6.06 -8.69
CA ASN A 55 -14.35 -6.35 -8.15
C ASN A 55 -15.43 -5.40 -8.72
N ASP A 56 -15.11 -4.12 -8.97
CA ASP A 56 -16.02 -3.19 -9.65
C ASP A 56 -16.32 -3.60 -11.10
N LEU A 57 -15.36 -4.22 -11.79
CA LEU A 57 -15.55 -4.73 -13.15
C LEU A 57 -16.49 -5.94 -13.21
N ARG A 58 -16.88 -6.55 -12.08
CA ARG A 58 -17.96 -7.55 -12.05
C ARG A 58 -19.31 -6.94 -12.45
N LYS A 59 -19.48 -5.63 -12.29
CA LYS A 59 -20.67 -4.90 -12.77
C LYS A 59 -20.64 -4.84 -14.29
N ARG A 60 -21.67 -5.39 -14.95
CA ARG A 60 -21.77 -5.48 -16.41
C ARG A 60 -21.59 -4.12 -17.11
N CYS A 61 -22.11 -3.03 -16.53
CA CYS A 61 -21.95 -1.68 -17.09
C CYS A 61 -20.48 -1.22 -17.10
N LYS A 62 -19.73 -1.49 -16.03
CA LYS A 62 -18.31 -1.13 -15.91
C LYS A 62 -17.44 -1.99 -16.84
N ALA A 63 -17.69 -3.29 -16.91
CA ALA A 63 -17.01 -4.17 -17.87
C ALA A 63 -17.24 -3.73 -19.33
N ARG A 64 -18.49 -3.41 -19.71
CA ARG A 64 -18.79 -2.91 -21.06
C ARG A 64 -18.06 -1.61 -21.37
N ARG A 65 -18.01 -0.68 -20.41
CA ARG A 65 -17.25 0.57 -20.56
C ARG A 65 -15.75 0.32 -20.76
N LEU A 66 -15.16 -0.60 -19.99
CA LEU A 66 -13.75 -0.96 -20.16
C LEU A 66 -13.47 -1.54 -21.55
N VAL A 67 -14.28 -2.49 -22.00
CA VAL A 67 -14.14 -3.11 -23.33
C VAL A 67 -14.24 -2.07 -24.45
N ALA A 68 -15.21 -1.16 -24.36
CA ALA A 68 -15.35 -0.08 -25.32
C ALA A 68 -14.13 0.84 -25.31
N ALA A 69 -13.65 1.22 -24.12
CA ALA A 69 -12.48 2.08 -23.99
C ALA A 69 -11.22 1.46 -24.59
N ILE A 70 -10.99 0.16 -24.40
CA ILE A 70 -9.85 -0.55 -25.01
C ILE A 70 -9.95 -0.54 -26.54
N ARG A 71 -11.14 -0.82 -27.09
CA ARG A 71 -11.35 -0.87 -28.55
C ARG A 71 -11.24 0.50 -29.22
N HIS A 72 -11.57 1.56 -28.51
CA HIS A 72 -11.53 2.94 -29.01
C HIS A 72 -10.29 3.72 -28.55
N CYS A 73 -9.31 3.06 -27.93
CA CYS A 73 -8.10 3.68 -27.39
C CYS A 73 -8.40 4.87 -26.45
N ASP A 74 -9.49 4.79 -25.69
CA ASP A 74 -9.93 5.86 -24.80
C ASP A 74 -9.23 5.77 -23.43
N ALA A 75 -8.07 6.43 -23.35
CA ALA A 75 -7.29 6.50 -22.12
C ALA A 75 -8.03 7.21 -20.98
N ARG A 76 -8.94 8.15 -21.27
CA ARG A 76 -9.66 8.91 -20.24
C ARG A 76 -10.64 8.00 -19.52
N THR A 77 -11.42 7.22 -20.25
CA THR A 77 -12.34 6.25 -19.64
C THR A 77 -11.60 5.20 -18.84
N ILE A 78 -10.42 4.75 -19.30
CA ILE A 78 -9.61 3.79 -18.53
C ILE A 78 -9.08 4.42 -17.23
N HIS A 79 -8.59 5.66 -17.30
CA HIS A 79 -8.17 6.40 -16.12
C HIS A 79 -9.32 6.59 -15.12
N ASP A 80 -10.53 6.88 -15.59
CA ASP A 80 -11.73 7.00 -14.72
C ASP A 80 -12.13 5.67 -14.06
N LEU A 81 -11.81 4.53 -14.69
CA LEU A 81 -12.12 3.20 -14.14
C LEU A 81 -11.12 2.75 -13.08
N PHE A 82 -9.82 3.00 -13.29
CA PHE A 82 -8.76 2.53 -12.39
C PHE A 82 -8.28 3.59 -11.38
N GLY A 83 -8.53 4.88 -11.66
CA GLY A 83 -8.18 6.02 -10.82
C GLY A 83 -6.77 6.58 -11.08
N HIS A 84 -6.45 7.66 -10.38
CA HIS A 84 -5.25 8.49 -10.60
C HIS A 84 -3.90 7.80 -10.36
N HIS A 85 -3.90 6.68 -9.62
CA HIS A 85 -2.68 5.89 -9.40
C HIS A 85 -2.29 5.03 -10.60
N CYS A 86 -3.18 4.85 -11.56
CA CYS A 86 -2.99 4.01 -12.73
C CYS A 86 -2.92 4.86 -14.00
N ARG A 87 -1.83 4.70 -14.76
CA ARG A 87 -1.59 5.35 -16.04
C ARG A 87 -1.65 4.34 -17.17
N VAL A 88 -2.30 4.73 -18.26
CA VAL A 88 -2.18 4.03 -19.55
C VAL A 88 -0.80 4.30 -20.14
N VAL A 89 -0.03 3.24 -20.35
CA VAL A 89 1.28 3.30 -21.01
C VAL A 89 1.08 3.34 -22.51
N CYS A 90 0.36 2.36 -23.06
CA CYS A 90 0.05 2.29 -24.47
C CYS A 90 -1.16 1.39 -24.75
N PHE A 91 -1.76 1.59 -25.92
CA PHE A 91 -2.67 0.63 -26.56
C PHE A 91 -1.91 -0.12 -27.63
N PHE A 92 -2.16 -1.43 -27.74
CA PHE A 92 -1.49 -2.27 -28.73
C PHE A 92 -2.41 -3.40 -29.17
N LYS A 93 -2.13 -3.99 -30.33
CA LYS A 93 -2.89 -5.10 -30.87
C LYS A 93 -2.08 -6.39 -30.81
N ARG A 94 -2.73 -7.49 -30.45
CA ARG A 94 -2.23 -8.86 -30.65
C ARG A 94 -3.16 -9.57 -31.65
N PRO A 95 -2.73 -10.63 -32.34
CA PRO A 95 -3.61 -11.34 -33.27
C PRO A 95 -4.94 -11.74 -32.62
N GLY A 96 -6.04 -11.11 -33.04
CA GLY A 96 -7.38 -11.33 -32.49
C GLY A 96 -7.73 -10.58 -31.19
N TYR A 97 -6.86 -9.71 -30.67
CA TYR A 97 -7.07 -8.98 -29.42
C TYR A 97 -6.67 -7.50 -29.51
N ASP A 98 -7.49 -6.65 -28.90
CA ASP A 98 -7.14 -5.27 -28.60
C ASP A 98 -6.69 -5.21 -27.13
N CYS A 99 -5.52 -4.64 -26.85
CA CYS A 99 -4.90 -4.66 -25.53
C CYS A 99 -4.52 -3.25 -25.07
N VAL A 100 -4.49 -3.07 -23.75
CA VAL A 100 -3.96 -1.88 -23.09
C VAL A 100 -2.94 -2.28 -22.04
N LYS A 101 -1.81 -1.58 -21.99
CA LYS A 101 -0.80 -1.71 -20.94
C LYS A 101 -1.01 -0.64 -19.89
N LEU A 102 -1.19 -1.06 -18.64
CA LEU A 102 -1.40 -0.20 -17.48
C LEU A 102 -0.19 -0.26 -16.56
N SER A 103 0.18 0.88 -16.00
CA SER A 103 1.18 0.98 -14.93
C SER A 103 0.55 1.71 -13.75
N CYS A 104 0.53 1.05 -12.59
CA CYS A 104 -0.02 1.59 -11.36
C CYS A 104 1.06 1.69 -10.29
N SER A 105 1.14 2.83 -9.60
CA SER A 105 2.04 3.05 -8.46
C SER A 105 1.29 3.02 -7.14
N PHE A 106 1.87 2.35 -6.15
CA PHE A 106 1.31 2.15 -4.82
C PHE A 106 2.30 2.57 -3.74
N ASP A 107 1.75 2.92 -2.57
CA ASP A 107 2.49 3.38 -1.40
C ASP A 107 3.61 4.39 -1.72
N ARG A 108 3.21 5.50 -2.36
CA ARG A 108 4.10 6.60 -2.79
C ARG A 108 5.29 6.17 -3.67
N GLY A 109 5.15 5.04 -4.37
CA GLY A 109 6.18 4.52 -5.28
C GLY A 109 7.00 3.37 -4.70
N ALA A 110 6.67 2.84 -3.51
CA ALA A 110 7.31 1.63 -2.98
C ALA A 110 7.04 0.40 -3.84
N ALA A 111 5.90 0.36 -4.54
CA ALA A 111 5.57 -0.70 -5.49
C ALA A 111 4.99 -0.14 -6.79
N VAL A 112 5.43 -0.69 -7.93
CA VAL A 112 4.88 -0.40 -9.25
C VAL A 112 4.46 -1.71 -9.91
N VAL A 113 3.18 -1.80 -10.26
CA VAL A 113 2.63 -2.98 -10.95
C VAL A 113 2.28 -2.59 -12.37
N THR A 114 2.77 -3.38 -13.32
CA THR A 114 2.45 -3.22 -14.73
C THR A 114 1.75 -4.47 -15.24
N PHE A 115 0.62 -4.31 -15.90
CA PHE A 115 -0.17 -5.41 -16.42
C PHE A 115 -0.90 -5.02 -17.70
N ASP A 116 -1.22 -6.04 -18.50
CA ASP A 116 -1.93 -5.88 -19.75
C ASP A 116 -3.36 -6.41 -19.62
N ILE A 117 -4.33 -5.68 -20.18
CA ILE A 117 -5.70 -6.18 -20.34
C ILE A 117 -5.97 -6.31 -21.83
N CYS A 118 -6.27 -7.53 -22.27
CA CYS A 118 -6.61 -7.84 -23.65
C CYS A 118 -8.08 -8.25 -23.77
N VAL A 119 -8.78 -7.72 -24.76
CA VAL A 119 -10.15 -8.09 -25.11
C VAL A 119 -10.19 -8.60 -26.53
N ARG A 120 -11.06 -9.60 -26.80
CA ARG A 120 -11.21 -10.11 -28.17
C ARG A 120 -11.61 -8.98 -29.10
N SER A 121 -10.83 -8.79 -30.15
CA SER A 121 -11.11 -7.77 -31.14
C SER A 121 -12.35 -8.16 -31.95
N LEU A 122 -13.16 -7.16 -32.29
CA LEU A 122 -14.24 -7.33 -33.27
C LEU A 122 -13.71 -7.25 -34.70
N ASN A 123 -12.52 -6.69 -34.86
CA ASN A 123 -11.88 -6.51 -36.15
C ASN A 123 -11.00 -7.72 -36.43
N ARG A 124 -11.57 -8.73 -37.10
CA ARG A 124 -10.79 -9.84 -37.71
C ARG A 124 -9.90 -9.38 -38.89
N GLY A 125 -9.88 -8.08 -39.21
CA GLY A 125 -9.02 -7.46 -40.20
C GLY A 125 -8.94 -5.97 -39.92
N CYS A 126 -7.89 -5.33 -40.40
CA CYS A 126 -7.46 -3.95 -40.12
C CYS A 126 -6.56 -3.83 -38.88
N GLY A 127 -5.32 -4.26 -39.10
CA GLY A 127 -4.16 -3.71 -38.42
C GLY A 127 -4.18 -2.20 -38.56
N CYS A 128 -4.17 -1.51 -37.42
CA CYS A 128 -3.75 -0.13 -37.36
C CYS A 128 -2.45 -0.20 -36.58
N GLY A 129 -1.34 -0.07 -37.30
CA GLY A 129 -0.02 0.07 -36.70
C GLY A 129 0.03 1.37 -35.92
N CYS A 130 0.18 1.27 -34.62
CA CYS A 130 0.80 2.33 -33.85
C CYS A 130 2.30 2.04 -33.92
N GLY A 131 2.96 2.64 -34.93
CA GLY A 131 4.42 2.69 -34.99
C GLY A 131 4.96 3.44 -33.79
N PHE A 132 6.11 2.98 -33.30
CA PHE A 132 6.94 3.66 -32.31
C PHE A 132 7.45 4.99 -32.86
#